data_AF-A0A957X2T4-F1
#
_entry.id   AF-A0A957X2T4-F1
#
_cell.length_a   1.000
_cell.length_b   1.000
_cell.length_c   1.000
_cell.angle_alpha   90.00
_cell.angle_beta   90.00
_cell.angle_gamma   90.00
#
_symmetry.space_group_name_H-M   'P 1'
#
loop_
_entity.id
_entity.type
_entity.pdbx_description
1 polymer ?
#
loop_
_entity_poly.entity_id
_entity_poly.type
_entity_poly.pdbx_seq_one_letter_code
_entity_poly.pdbx_strand_id
1 'polypeptide(L)'
;HLVTPNDYLSKVGLQLMGPVYQKLGMSAAVIQNSAGNPDKGSFVYDPDFPSADDRLLGLRPVTRREAYHADITYGTNNEFGFDYLRDNMVQSNAQLSQRDLHYAIIDEVDNILVDEARTPLIISGEARESSNYYVEFASLVRTLRAEEHYVVNEKERVATLTEDGISYIEQRLNLENLYDFSHAEMIPYLDNALRAHALFTKDRDYIVRNNDVIIVDEFTGRLMEGRRYSEGLHQAIEAKEGVKVQKESMTLATITFQNFFRMYDKLAGMTGTAKTEEEEFQRIYNLDVIAVPTYRPVIREDLPDYVYRTPESKFKAVIDDIVEAHKKQQPVLVGTVAIETSELVSQMLKRRGIDHEILNAKNHEREATIIAQAG
;
A
#
# COMPACT_ATOMS: atom_id res chain seq x y z
N HIS A 1 7.10 -18.54 6.98
CA HIS A 1 5.89 -17.78 6.60
C HIS A 1 5.36 -18.31 5.27
N LEU A 2 4.05 -18.48 5.16
CA LEU A 2 3.37 -18.79 3.90
C LEU A 2 2.55 -17.57 3.51
N VAL A 3 2.92 -16.94 2.40
CA VAL A 3 2.39 -15.65 1.96
C VAL A 3 1.37 -15.90 0.87
N THR A 4 0.19 -15.29 0.98
CA THR A 4 -0.88 -15.37 -0.04
C THR A 4 -1.39 -13.98 -0.43
N PRO A 5 -2.09 -13.81 -1.56
CA PRO A 5 -2.56 -12.49 -2.00
C PRO A 5 -3.62 -11.81 -1.10
N ASN A 6 -4.42 -12.58 -0.34
CA ASN A 6 -5.50 -11.99 0.47
C ASN A 6 -5.83 -12.81 1.72
N ASP A 7 -6.51 -12.14 2.66
CA ASP A 7 -6.87 -12.71 3.97
C ASP A 7 -7.75 -13.97 3.86
N TYR A 8 -8.59 -14.06 2.82
CA TYR A 8 -9.44 -15.22 2.60
C TYR A 8 -8.60 -16.46 2.24
N LEU A 9 -7.65 -16.33 1.31
CA LEU A 9 -6.76 -17.42 0.92
C LEU A 9 -5.84 -17.86 2.07
N SER A 10 -5.31 -16.90 2.84
CA SER A 10 -4.53 -17.21 4.05
C SER A 10 -5.34 -18.05 5.05
N LYS A 11 -6.58 -17.63 5.33
CA LYS A 11 -7.48 -18.31 6.27
C LYS A 11 -7.86 -19.71 5.79
N VAL A 12 -8.34 -19.81 4.55
CA VAL A 12 -8.77 -21.10 3.97
C VAL A 12 -7.59 -22.04 3.83
N GLY A 13 -6.42 -21.54 3.42
CA GLY A 13 -5.19 -22.31 3.34
C GLY A 13 -4.81 -22.94 4.68
N LEU A 14 -4.87 -22.17 5.77
CA LEU A 14 -4.64 -22.70 7.11
C LEU A 14 -5.73 -23.70 7.53
N GLN A 15 -7.01 -23.42 7.30
CA GLN A 15 -8.09 -24.35 7.69
C GLN A 15 -8.00 -25.68 6.94
N LEU A 16 -7.57 -25.64 5.66
CA LEU A 16 -7.42 -26.82 4.82
C LEU A 16 -6.18 -27.65 5.20
N MET A 17 -5.04 -26.99 5.45
CA MET A 17 -3.75 -27.67 5.73
C MET A 17 -3.49 -27.90 7.22
N GLY A 18 -4.19 -27.19 8.11
CA GLY A 18 -4.12 -27.29 9.57
C GLY A 18 -4.19 -28.72 10.11
N PRO A 19 -5.13 -29.56 9.66
CA PRO A 19 -5.18 -30.97 10.07
C PRO A 19 -3.88 -31.74 9.80
N VAL A 20 -3.18 -31.42 8.71
CA VAL A 20 -1.90 -32.06 8.35
C VAL A 20 -0.80 -31.61 9.30
N TYR A 21 -0.69 -30.30 9.55
CA TYR A 21 0.31 -29.74 10.46
C TYR A 21 0.15 -30.27 11.88
N GLN A 22 -1.08 -30.26 12.40
CA GLN A 22 -1.37 -30.76 13.73
C GLN A 22 -1.07 -32.26 13.86
N LYS A 23 -1.40 -33.07 12.85
CA LYS A 23 -1.08 -34.50 12.83
C LYS A 23 0.43 -34.77 12.87
N LEU A 24 1.23 -33.84 12.36
CA LEU A 24 2.70 -33.87 12.42
C LEU A 24 3.27 -33.22 13.70
N GLY A 25 2.40 -32.74 14.62
CA GLY A 25 2.81 -32.08 15.85
C GLY A 25 3.27 -30.63 15.67
N MET A 26 2.97 -30.01 14.53
CA MET A 26 3.32 -28.62 14.23
C MET A 26 2.13 -27.69 14.52
N SER A 27 2.45 -26.53 15.07
CA SER A 27 1.53 -25.41 15.24
C SER A 27 1.48 -24.55 13.98
N ALA A 28 0.28 -24.11 13.60
CA ALA A 28 0.11 -23.22 12.47
C ALA A 28 -0.88 -22.10 12.81
N ALA A 29 -0.60 -20.89 12.35
CA ALA A 29 -1.37 -19.70 12.63
C ALA A 29 -1.61 -18.88 11.36
N VAL A 30 -2.59 -17.98 11.41
CA VAL A 30 -2.92 -17.04 10.34
C VAL A 30 -3.01 -15.62 10.90
N ILE A 31 -2.44 -14.68 10.15
CA ILE A 31 -2.56 -13.25 10.39
C ILE A 31 -3.40 -12.61 9.26
N GLN A 32 -4.35 -11.78 9.65
CA GLN A 32 -5.27 -11.06 8.76
C GLN A 32 -5.32 -9.58 9.15
N ASN A 33 -5.83 -8.75 8.24
CA ASN A 33 -6.07 -7.34 8.50
C ASN A 33 -7.27 -7.16 9.44
N SER A 34 -7.10 -6.33 10.46
CA SER A 34 -8.10 -6.08 11.50
C SER A 34 -8.30 -4.59 11.79
N ALA A 35 -8.18 -3.74 10.76
CA ALA A 35 -8.55 -2.32 10.79
C ALA A 35 -7.98 -1.55 12.01
N GLY A 36 -6.69 -1.78 12.30
CA GLY A 36 -5.93 -1.01 13.29
C GLY A 36 -5.59 -1.73 14.60
N ASN A 37 -6.11 -2.95 14.85
CA ASN A 37 -5.63 -3.77 15.98
C ASN A 37 -5.20 -5.17 15.52
N PRO A 38 -3.91 -5.38 15.21
CA PRO A 38 -3.37 -6.66 14.74
C PRO A 38 -3.73 -7.88 15.59
N ASP A 39 -3.88 -7.72 16.91
CA ASP A 39 -4.23 -8.81 17.83
C ASP A 39 -5.65 -9.32 17.63
N LYS A 40 -6.54 -8.54 17.01
CA LYS A 40 -7.91 -8.98 16.69
C LYS A 40 -8.01 -9.76 15.38
N GLY A 41 -6.97 -9.76 14.57
CA GLY A 41 -6.92 -10.43 13.26
C GLY A 41 -5.95 -11.61 13.25
N SER A 42 -5.66 -12.21 14.39
CA SER A 42 -4.65 -13.28 14.50
C SER A 42 -5.27 -14.52 15.12
N PHE A 43 -5.02 -15.68 14.51
CA PHE A 43 -5.62 -16.94 14.93
C PHE A 43 -4.61 -18.07 14.84
N VAL A 44 -4.69 -19.02 15.77
CA VAL A 44 -3.97 -20.31 15.68
C VAL A 44 -4.96 -21.41 15.31
N TYR A 45 -4.51 -22.38 14.54
CA TYR A 45 -5.30 -23.56 14.22
C TYR A 45 -5.47 -24.44 15.47
N ASP A 46 -6.72 -24.67 15.84
CA ASP A 46 -7.15 -25.41 17.01
C ASP A 46 -8.52 -26.07 16.70
N PRO A 47 -8.55 -27.35 16.31
CA PRO A 47 -9.79 -28.00 15.86
C PRO A 47 -10.83 -28.15 16.97
N ASP A 48 -10.40 -28.09 18.24
CA ASP A 48 -11.26 -28.24 19.40
C ASP A 48 -11.85 -26.89 19.85
N PHE A 49 -11.44 -25.78 19.23
CA PHE A 49 -11.93 -24.46 19.56
C PHE A 49 -13.39 -24.27 19.07
N PRO A 50 -14.34 -23.98 19.97
CA PRO A 50 -15.72 -23.74 19.59
C PRO A 50 -15.85 -22.35 18.95
N SER A 51 -16.02 -22.31 17.62
CA SER A 51 -16.36 -21.06 16.92
C SER A 51 -17.87 -20.91 16.78
N ALA A 52 -18.38 -19.72 17.09
CA ALA A 52 -19.77 -19.34 16.81
C ALA A 52 -19.98 -18.92 15.35
N ASP A 53 -18.90 -18.64 14.62
CA ASP A 53 -18.90 -18.29 13.20
C ASP A 53 -18.30 -19.44 12.39
N ASP A 54 -19.12 -20.03 11.50
CA ASP A 54 -18.72 -21.14 10.63
C ASP A 54 -17.49 -20.79 9.77
N ARG A 55 -17.26 -19.50 9.51
CA ARG A 55 -16.10 -19.02 8.73
C ARG A 55 -14.78 -19.11 9.48
N LEU A 56 -14.82 -19.27 10.80
CA LEU A 56 -13.65 -19.33 11.70
C LEU A 56 -13.53 -20.71 12.39
N LEU A 57 -14.14 -21.74 11.82
CA LEU A 57 -14.02 -23.11 12.36
C LEU A 57 -12.56 -23.52 12.47
N GLY A 58 -12.21 -24.07 13.63
CA GLY A 58 -10.86 -24.52 13.94
C GLY A 58 -9.84 -23.40 14.12
N LEU A 59 -10.27 -22.14 14.30
CA LEU A 59 -9.39 -20.98 14.47
C LEU A 59 -9.64 -20.32 15.83
N ARG A 60 -8.65 -20.42 16.73
CA ARG A 60 -8.69 -19.78 18.04
C ARG A 60 -8.00 -18.41 17.98
N PRO A 61 -8.65 -17.32 18.41
CA PRO A 61 -8.01 -16.00 18.48
C PRO A 61 -6.78 -16.01 19.39
N VAL A 62 -5.73 -15.34 18.94
CA VAL A 62 -4.45 -15.17 19.64
C VAL A 62 -3.92 -13.76 19.39
N THR A 63 -2.92 -13.33 20.16
CA THR A 63 -2.20 -12.08 19.84
C THR A 63 -1.39 -12.22 18.55
N ARG A 64 -1.05 -11.10 17.89
CA ARG A 64 -0.23 -11.11 16.67
C ARG A 64 1.13 -11.76 16.94
N ARG A 65 1.73 -11.47 18.10
CA ARG A 65 2.98 -12.09 18.55
C ARG A 65 2.86 -13.61 18.72
N GLU A 66 1.79 -14.10 19.33
CA GLU A 66 1.55 -15.55 19.46
C GLU A 66 1.40 -16.24 18.10
N ALA A 67 0.77 -15.59 17.11
CA ALA A 67 0.66 -16.13 15.75
C ALA A 67 2.03 -16.28 15.05
N TYR A 68 2.96 -15.34 15.28
CA TYR A 68 4.35 -15.46 14.78
C TYR A 68 5.17 -16.53 15.52
N HIS A 69 4.79 -16.88 16.75
CA HIS A 69 5.43 -17.96 17.52
C HIS A 69 5.00 -19.37 17.07
N ALA A 70 3.99 -19.50 16.21
CA ALA A 70 3.68 -20.77 15.57
C ALA A 70 4.81 -21.24 14.65
N ASP A 71 4.90 -22.55 14.42
CA ASP A 71 5.91 -23.14 13.52
C ASP A 71 5.71 -22.64 12.08
N ILE A 72 4.44 -22.47 11.67
CA ILE A 72 4.04 -21.96 10.35
C ILE A 72 3.04 -20.82 10.53
N THR A 73 3.34 -19.66 9.96
CA THR A 73 2.43 -18.51 9.94
C THR A 73 1.99 -18.23 8.51
N TYR A 74 0.68 -18.32 8.25
CA TYR A 74 -0.01 -17.87 7.05
C TYR A 74 -0.32 -16.38 7.16
N GLY A 75 -0.28 -15.66 6.06
CA GLY A 75 -0.69 -14.26 6.04
C GLY A 75 -0.56 -13.64 4.66
N THR A 76 -0.98 -12.40 4.55
CA THR A 76 -0.79 -11.63 3.31
C THR A 76 0.58 -10.97 3.27
N ASN A 77 1.08 -10.74 2.06
CA ASN A 77 2.27 -9.93 1.83
C ASN A 77 2.17 -8.57 2.55
N ASN A 78 1.00 -7.93 2.47
CA ASN A 78 0.70 -6.68 3.14
C ASN A 78 0.85 -6.81 4.67
N GLU A 79 0.23 -7.80 5.32
CA GLU A 79 0.31 -7.94 6.77
C GLU A 79 1.73 -8.25 7.26
N PHE A 80 2.47 -9.13 6.58
CA PHE A 80 3.88 -9.38 6.92
C PHE A 80 4.74 -8.12 6.79
N GLY A 81 4.61 -7.38 5.70
CA GLY A 81 5.37 -6.14 5.51
C GLY A 81 4.97 -5.06 6.52
N PHE A 82 3.67 -4.95 6.84
CA PHE A 82 3.19 -3.95 7.78
C PHE A 82 3.59 -4.26 9.21
N ASP A 83 3.59 -5.53 9.62
CA ASP A 83 4.12 -5.94 10.93
C ASP A 83 5.61 -5.62 11.03
N TYR A 84 6.40 -5.83 9.98
CA TYR A 84 7.80 -5.42 9.95
C TYR A 84 7.96 -3.90 10.13
N LEU A 85 7.19 -3.10 9.40
CA LEU A 85 7.22 -1.64 9.54
C LEU A 85 6.77 -1.20 10.95
N ARG A 86 5.72 -1.83 11.52
CA ARG A 86 5.25 -1.58 12.90
C ARG A 86 6.31 -1.91 13.94
N ASP A 87 6.98 -3.03 13.78
CA ASP A 87 8.06 -3.49 14.67
C ASP A 87 9.24 -2.51 14.69
N ASN A 88 9.52 -1.81 13.59
CA ASN A 88 10.55 -0.76 13.55
C ASN A 88 10.11 0.58 14.16
N MET A 89 8.86 0.70 14.63
CA MET A 89 8.32 1.90 15.29
C MET A 89 8.03 1.70 16.79
N VAL A 90 8.21 0.50 17.34
CA VAL A 90 7.94 0.24 18.75
C VAL A 90 9.03 0.85 19.66
N GLN A 91 8.67 1.17 20.90
CA GLN A 91 9.60 1.78 21.86
C GLN A 91 10.48 0.75 22.59
N SER A 92 10.10 -0.53 22.57
CA SER A 92 10.82 -1.59 23.27
C SER A 92 10.72 -2.94 22.55
N ASN A 93 11.77 -3.76 22.65
CA ASN A 93 11.82 -5.09 22.03
C ASN A 93 10.70 -6.03 22.53
N ALA A 94 10.14 -5.77 23.72
CA ALA A 94 9.02 -6.55 24.24
C ALA A 94 7.72 -6.36 23.44
N GLN A 95 7.64 -5.32 22.60
CA GLN A 95 6.47 -5.01 21.77
C GLN A 95 6.60 -5.54 20.33
N LEU A 96 7.73 -6.15 19.98
CA LEU A 96 7.91 -6.78 18.67
C LEU A 96 6.93 -7.93 18.50
N SER A 97 6.29 -7.97 17.33
CA SER A 97 5.39 -9.05 16.94
C SER A 97 6.11 -10.14 16.17
N GLN A 98 6.96 -9.75 15.20
CA GLN A 98 7.72 -10.67 14.38
C GLN A 98 8.91 -11.28 15.14
N ARG A 99 9.39 -12.38 14.57
CA ARG A 99 10.68 -13.01 14.88
C ARG A 99 11.57 -12.98 13.64
N ASP A 100 12.76 -13.53 13.75
CA ASP A 100 13.73 -13.61 12.65
C ASP A 100 13.11 -14.18 11.36
N LEU A 101 13.43 -13.54 10.24
CA LEU A 101 12.89 -13.85 8.91
C LEU A 101 13.64 -15.03 8.28
N HIS A 102 13.25 -16.25 8.64
CA HIS A 102 13.96 -17.44 8.16
C HIS A 102 13.55 -17.91 6.77
N TYR A 103 12.29 -18.29 6.58
CA TYR A 103 11.84 -18.88 5.32
C TYR A 103 10.45 -18.38 4.94
N ALA A 104 10.33 -17.85 3.73
CA ALA A 104 9.06 -17.49 3.11
C ALA A 104 8.80 -18.35 1.87
N ILE A 105 7.57 -18.86 1.76
CA ILE A 105 7.01 -19.42 0.53
C ILE A 105 5.89 -18.49 0.10
N ILE A 106 6.00 -17.94 -1.11
CA ILE A 106 5.05 -16.98 -1.66
C ILE A 106 4.16 -17.69 -2.68
N ASP A 107 2.88 -17.77 -2.36
CA ASP A 107 1.84 -18.20 -3.29
C ASP A 107 1.47 -17.06 -4.24
N GLU A 108 1.16 -17.39 -5.50
CA GLU A 108 0.98 -16.41 -6.59
C GLU A 108 2.15 -15.41 -6.65
N VAL A 109 3.36 -15.96 -6.73
CA VAL A 109 4.62 -15.19 -6.58
C VAL A 109 4.81 -14.10 -7.63
N ASP A 110 4.29 -14.27 -8.84
CA ASP A 110 4.29 -13.24 -9.89
C ASP A 110 3.39 -12.05 -9.50
N ASN A 111 2.17 -12.32 -9.04
CA ASN A 111 1.30 -11.25 -8.56
C ASN A 111 1.95 -10.47 -7.39
N ILE A 112 2.56 -11.15 -6.42
CA ILE A 112 3.11 -10.50 -5.22
C ILE A 112 4.46 -9.82 -5.47
N LEU A 113 5.40 -10.49 -6.14
CA LEU A 113 6.78 -10.01 -6.29
C LEU A 113 7.03 -9.17 -7.54
N VAL A 114 6.11 -9.16 -8.50
CA VAL A 114 6.20 -8.38 -9.74
C VAL A 114 5.11 -7.30 -9.77
N ASP A 115 3.83 -7.69 -9.70
CA ASP A 115 2.74 -6.74 -9.89
C ASP A 115 2.49 -5.84 -8.67
N GLU A 116 2.30 -6.42 -7.48
CA GLU A 116 2.09 -5.65 -6.25
C GLU A 116 3.37 -4.95 -5.77
N ALA A 117 4.54 -5.49 -6.14
CA ALA A 117 5.84 -4.94 -5.78
C ALA A 117 6.19 -3.61 -6.48
N ARG A 118 5.35 -3.13 -7.42
CA ARG A 118 5.54 -1.84 -8.10
C ARG A 118 5.30 -0.64 -7.18
N THR A 119 4.45 -0.82 -6.17
CA THR A 119 4.14 0.22 -5.17
C THR A 119 4.78 -0.13 -3.83
N PRO A 120 5.50 0.80 -3.18
CA PRO A 120 6.04 0.54 -1.86
C PRO A 120 4.90 0.38 -0.83
N LEU A 121 5.17 -0.39 0.21
CA LEU A 121 4.34 -0.48 1.39
C LEU A 121 4.60 0.73 2.28
N ILE A 122 3.54 1.45 2.66
CA ILE A 122 3.65 2.73 3.38
C ILE A 122 2.73 2.69 4.60
N ILE A 123 3.29 2.97 5.79
CA ILE A 123 2.49 3.36 6.95
C ILE A 123 2.38 4.88 6.96
N SER A 124 1.17 5.38 6.76
CA SER A 124 0.85 6.79 6.95
C SER A 124 0.27 7.02 8.34
N GLY A 125 0.71 8.08 8.99
CA GLY A 125 0.08 8.58 10.21
C GLY A 125 -1.26 9.25 9.90
N GLU A 126 -2.08 9.43 10.93
CA GLU A 126 -3.30 10.22 10.80
C GLU A 126 -2.99 11.61 10.26
N ALA A 127 -3.84 12.07 9.34
CA ALA A 127 -3.76 13.41 8.83
C ALA A 127 -4.10 14.39 9.96
N ARG A 128 -3.07 14.91 10.64
CA ARG A 128 -3.25 15.91 11.69
C ARG A 128 -3.94 17.12 11.09
N GLU A 129 -4.88 17.72 11.83
CA GLU A 129 -5.39 19.05 11.48
C GLU A 129 -4.19 19.97 11.25
N SER A 130 -4.26 20.80 10.22
CA SER A 130 -3.17 21.73 9.95
C SER A 130 -2.99 22.62 11.18
N SER A 131 -1.82 22.52 11.82
CA SER A 131 -1.55 23.27 13.03
C SER A 131 -1.64 24.76 12.74
N ASN A 132 -2.24 25.51 13.67
CA ASN A 132 -2.25 26.97 13.62
C ASN A 132 -0.83 27.56 13.52
N TYR A 133 0.19 26.80 13.93
CA TYR A 133 1.60 27.16 13.77
C TYR A 133 1.99 27.51 12.34
N TYR A 134 1.41 26.88 11.30
CA TYR A 134 1.74 27.25 9.91
C TYR A 134 1.34 28.70 9.61
N VAL A 135 0.16 29.12 10.05
CA VAL A 135 -0.35 30.48 9.81
C VAL A 135 0.39 31.49 10.70
N GLU A 136 0.60 31.14 11.97
CA GLU A 136 1.31 31.98 12.94
C GLU A 136 2.75 32.24 12.50
N PHE A 137 3.52 31.19 12.19
CA PHE A 137 4.91 31.37 11.75
C PHE A 137 5.00 32.00 10.37
N ALA A 138 4.09 31.72 9.43
CA ALA A 138 4.06 32.44 8.15
C ALA A 138 3.88 33.96 8.33
N SER A 139 3.16 34.40 9.37
CA SER A 139 3.07 35.81 9.72
C SER A 139 4.33 36.32 10.41
N LEU A 140 4.88 35.55 11.35
CA LEU A 140 6.06 35.92 12.13
C LEU A 140 7.32 36.08 11.25
N VAL A 141 7.61 35.11 10.38
CA VAL A 141 8.83 35.12 9.56
C VAL A 141 8.88 36.28 8.58
N ARG A 142 7.72 36.82 8.15
CA ARG A 142 7.66 38.04 7.32
C ARG A 142 8.20 39.29 8.02
N THR A 143 8.29 39.27 9.34
CA THR A 143 8.85 40.39 10.13
C THR A 143 10.36 40.30 10.30
N LEU A 144 10.96 39.16 9.95
CA LEU A 144 12.40 38.94 10.00
C LEU A 144 13.09 39.66 8.84
N ARG A 145 14.40 39.87 8.98
CA ARG A 145 15.23 40.59 8.03
C ARG A 145 16.39 39.69 7.63
N ALA A 146 16.61 39.55 6.33
CA ALA A 146 17.75 38.81 5.80
C ALA A 146 19.06 39.44 6.30
N GLU A 147 20.07 38.61 6.54
CA GLU A 147 21.42 38.95 7.03
C GLU A 147 21.48 39.52 8.46
N GLU A 148 20.34 39.87 9.07
CA GLU A 148 20.23 40.28 10.48
C GLU A 148 19.64 39.14 11.31
N HIS A 149 18.43 38.69 10.97
CA HIS A 149 17.69 37.66 11.72
C HIS A 149 17.85 36.25 11.15
N TYR A 150 18.22 36.12 9.88
CA TYR A 150 18.46 34.82 9.27
C TYR A 150 19.45 34.93 8.12
N VAL A 151 20.13 33.83 7.83
CA VAL A 151 21.06 33.67 6.71
C VAL A 151 20.55 32.61 5.75
N VAL A 152 20.79 32.83 4.45
CA VAL A 152 20.38 31.90 3.39
C VAL A 152 21.61 31.33 2.71
N ASN A 153 21.69 30.00 2.66
CA ASN A 153 22.64 29.30 1.82
C ASN A 153 21.91 28.81 0.57
N GLU A 154 22.04 29.56 -0.53
CA GLU A 154 21.39 29.24 -1.81
C GLU A 154 21.88 27.93 -2.42
N LYS A 155 23.15 27.54 -2.18
CA LYS A 155 23.70 26.27 -2.71
C LYS A 155 23.06 25.06 -2.06
N GLU A 156 22.89 25.12 -0.74
CA GLU A 156 22.29 24.03 0.04
C GLU A 156 20.75 24.15 0.12
N ARG A 157 20.18 25.26 -0.38
CA ARG A 157 18.76 25.64 -0.20
C ARG A 157 18.31 25.54 1.26
N VAL A 158 19.13 26.07 2.16
CA VAL A 158 18.84 26.12 3.61
C VAL A 158 18.76 27.58 4.06
N ALA A 159 17.77 27.89 4.91
CA ALA A 159 17.67 29.14 5.63
C ALA A 159 17.79 28.85 7.12
N THR A 160 18.68 29.55 7.82
CA THR A 160 18.96 29.34 9.25
C THR A 160 18.83 30.65 10.02
N LEU A 161 18.23 30.61 11.21
CA LEU A 161 18.16 31.78 12.08
C LEU A 161 19.56 32.14 12.63
N THR A 162 19.82 33.43 12.79
CA THR A 162 20.97 33.94 13.54
C THR A 162 20.64 33.99 15.04
N GLU A 163 21.63 34.23 15.90
CA GLU A 163 21.40 34.46 17.33
C GLU A 163 20.41 35.61 17.59
N ASP A 164 20.51 36.69 16.80
CA ASP A 164 19.59 37.82 16.84
C ASP A 164 18.18 37.42 16.39
N GLY A 165 18.07 36.56 15.37
CA GLY A 165 16.78 36.02 14.91
C GLY A 165 16.11 35.11 15.93
N ILE A 166 16.88 34.25 16.61
CA ILE A 166 16.39 33.40 17.70
C ILE A 166 15.84 34.29 18.82
N SER A 167 16.65 35.26 19.27
CA SER A 167 16.26 36.21 20.31
C SER A 167 15.00 37.02 19.94
N TYR A 168 14.87 37.43 18.68
CA TYR A 168 13.71 38.14 18.18
C TYR A 168 12.44 37.29 18.24
N ILE A 169 12.54 36.02 17.86
CA ILE A 169 11.42 35.08 17.87
C ILE A 169 11.00 34.75 19.31
N GLU A 170 11.98 34.49 20.19
CA GLU A 170 11.74 34.25 21.62
C GLU A 170 10.97 35.40 22.27
N GLN A 171 11.34 36.64 21.99
CA GLN A 171 10.61 37.82 22.48
C GLN A 171 9.18 37.90 21.94
N ARG A 172 8.98 37.60 20.65
CA ARG A 172 7.67 37.67 20.01
C ARG A 172 6.71 36.59 20.50
N LEU A 173 7.24 35.43 20.85
CA LEU A 173 6.49 34.29 21.37
C LEU A 173 6.47 34.24 22.91
N ASN A 174 7.17 35.16 23.57
CA ASN A 174 7.35 35.23 25.02
C ASN A 174 7.90 33.91 25.60
N LEU A 175 8.95 33.39 24.97
CA LEU A 175 9.66 32.17 25.36
C LEU A 175 11.02 32.52 25.98
N GLU A 176 11.46 31.73 26.95
CA GLU A 176 12.81 31.87 27.52
C GLU A 176 13.88 31.19 26.67
N ASN A 177 13.54 30.07 26.02
CA ASN A 177 14.42 29.34 25.13
C ASN A 177 13.60 28.62 24.04
N LEU A 178 13.85 28.99 22.79
CA LEU A 178 13.18 28.41 21.62
C LEU A 178 13.44 26.90 21.50
N TYR A 179 14.64 26.43 21.85
CA TYR A 179 15.08 25.05 21.67
C TYR A 179 14.89 24.17 22.91
N ASP A 180 14.08 24.60 23.88
CA ASP A 180 13.68 23.73 24.98
C ASP A 180 12.86 22.54 24.48
N PHE A 181 12.96 21.38 25.16
CA PHE A 181 12.21 20.18 24.80
C PHE A 181 10.68 20.42 24.83
N SER A 182 10.19 21.35 25.65
CA SER A 182 8.77 21.76 25.66
C SER A 182 8.30 22.38 24.35
N HIS A 183 9.21 22.91 23.53
CA HIS A 183 8.93 23.59 22.26
C HIS A 183 9.34 22.77 21.03
N ALA A 184 9.83 21.53 21.22
CA ALA A 184 10.32 20.70 20.11
C ALA A 184 9.28 20.48 18.99
N GLU A 185 7.99 20.49 19.32
CA GLU A 185 6.91 20.32 18.34
C GLU A 185 6.76 21.53 17.38
N MET A 186 7.04 22.75 17.82
CA MET A 186 6.86 23.95 16.99
C MET A 186 8.03 24.25 16.05
N ILE A 187 9.24 23.75 16.36
CA ILE A 187 10.46 24.01 15.59
C ILE A 187 10.33 23.69 14.09
N PRO A 188 9.84 22.50 13.68
CA PRO A 188 9.72 22.18 12.25
C PRO A 188 8.80 23.13 11.49
N TYR A 189 7.76 23.67 12.14
CA TYR A 189 6.85 24.64 11.52
C TYR A 189 7.53 25.98 11.30
N LEU A 190 8.33 26.44 12.26
CA LEU A 190 9.11 27.67 12.15
C LEU A 190 10.17 27.56 11.04
N ASP A 191 10.92 26.45 11.02
CA ASP A 191 11.94 26.20 9.99
C ASP A 191 11.32 26.14 8.59
N ASN A 192 10.18 25.46 8.45
CA ASN A 192 9.46 25.40 7.18
C ASN A 192 8.89 26.75 6.75
N ALA A 193 8.37 27.55 7.69
CA ALA A 193 7.90 28.90 7.40
C ALA A 193 9.05 29.80 6.94
N LEU A 194 10.21 29.73 7.60
CA LEU A 194 11.40 30.48 7.21
C LEU A 194 11.92 30.04 5.84
N ARG A 195 11.99 28.73 5.60
CA ARG A 195 12.40 28.15 4.30
C ARG A 195 11.45 28.59 3.18
N ALA A 196 10.13 28.47 3.39
CA ALA A 196 9.13 28.93 2.44
C ALA A 196 9.24 30.44 2.18
N HIS A 197 9.50 31.25 3.21
CA HIS A 197 9.65 32.69 3.09
C HIS A 197 10.91 33.09 2.30
N ALA A 198 12.06 32.53 2.67
CA ALA A 198 13.37 32.95 2.21
C ALA A 198 13.82 32.33 0.88
N LEU A 199 13.39 31.09 0.57
CA LEU A 199 13.95 30.32 -0.56
C LEU A 199 12.96 30.07 -1.71
N PHE A 200 11.66 30.09 -1.44
CA PHE A 200 10.64 29.74 -2.43
C PHE A 200 9.89 30.97 -2.90
N THR A 201 9.97 31.29 -4.19
CA THR A 201 9.41 32.51 -4.77
C THR A 201 8.24 32.18 -5.70
N LYS A 202 7.14 32.92 -5.51
CA LYS A 202 5.99 32.87 -6.41
C LYS A 202 6.40 33.23 -7.84
N ASP A 203 5.81 32.55 -8.82
CA ASP A 203 6.07 32.66 -10.25
C ASP A 203 7.48 32.18 -10.69
N ARG A 204 8.25 31.59 -9.77
CA ARG A 204 9.52 30.88 -10.07
C ARG A 204 9.47 29.43 -9.62
N ASP A 205 9.26 29.21 -8.32
CA ASP A 205 9.28 27.88 -7.69
C ASP A 205 7.86 27.26 -7.61
N TYR A 206 6.83 28.10 -7.60
CA TYR A 206 5.42 27.70 -7.57
C TYR A 206 4.53 28.82 -8.11
N ILE A 207 3.29 28.50 -8.47
CA ILE A 207 2.23 29.46 -8.76
C ILE A 207 1.04 29.23 -7.85
N VAL A 208 0.19 30.24 -7.70
CA VAL A 208 -1.09 30.12 -6.98
C VAL A 208 -2.23 30.23 -7.98
N ARG A 209 -3.04 29.17 -8.12
CA ARG A 209 -4.16 29.11 -9.05
C ARG A 209 -5.35 28.43 -8.38
N ASN A 210 -6.55 28.97 -8.52
CA ASN A 210 -7.78 28.41 -7.95
C ASN A 210 -7.69 28.12 -6.44
N ASN A 211 -6.98 28.98 -5.70
CA ASN A 211 -6.71 28.79 -4.27
C ASN A 211 -5.96 27.48 -3.96
N ASP A 212 -5.04 27.11 -4.85
CA ASP A 212 -4.14 25.95 -4.71
C ASP A 212 -2.71 26.34 -5.13
N VAL A 213 -1.71 25.71 -4.50
CA VAL A 213 -0.29 25.94 -4.78
C VAL A 213 0.19 24.87 -5.75
N ILE A 214 0.64 25.28 -6.94
CA ILE A 214 1.10 24.36 -7.98
C ILE A 214 2.61 24.54 -8.16
N ILE A 215 3.36 23.44 -8.04
CA ILE A 215 4.81 23.42 -8.19
C ILE A 215 5.19 23.68 -9.66
N VAL A 216 6.21 24.50 -9.87
CA VAL A 216 6.84 24.70 -11.18
C VAL A 216 8.13 23.88 -11.22
N ASP A 217 8.26 23.02 -12.23
CA ASP A 217 9.48 22.26 -12.46
C ASP A 217 10.62 23.20 -12.88
N GLU A 218 11.72 23.23 -12.12
CA GLU A 218 12.85 24.14 -12.35
C GLU A 218 13.55 23.94 -13.71
N PHE A 219 13.50 22.75 -14.29
CA PHE A 219 14.19 22.44 -15.53
C PHE A 219 13.32 22.70 -16.77
N THR A 220 12.03 22.41 -16.66
CA THR A 220 11.11 22.40 -17.81
C THR A 220 10.08 23.53 -17.77
N GLY A 221 9.91 24.21 -16.63
CA GLY A 221 8.87 25.21 -16.41
C GLY A 221 7.45 24.63 -16.43
N ARG A 222 7.31 23.30 -16.40
CA ARG A 222 6.01 22.62 -16.42
C ARG A 222 5.34 22.72 -15.05
N LEU A 223 4.02 22.87 -15.09
CA LEU A 223 3.19 22.82 -13.90
C LEU A 223 3.00 21.37 -13.45
N MET A 224 3.38 21.08 -12.21
CA MET A 224 3.27 19.74 -11.62
C MET A 224 2.00 19.62 -10.79
N GLU A 225 0.85 19.59 -11.46
CA GLU A 225 -0.45 19.42 -10.80
C GLU A 225 -0.52 18.11 -10.00
N GLY A 226 -1.08 18.19 -8.79
CA GLY A 226 -1.20 17.06 -7.86
C GLY A 226 0.08 16.70 -7.10
N ARG A 227 1.22 17.33 -7.37
CA ARG A 227 2.45 17.16 -6.58
C ARG A 227 2.53 18.18 -5.45
N ARG A 228 3.04 17.73 -4.31
CA ARG A 228 3.28 18.56 -3.12
C ARG A 228 4.75 18.47 -2.69
N TYR A 229 5.22 19.53 -2.04
CA TYR A 229 6.51 19.50 -1.35
C TYR A 229 6.37 18.65 -0.07
N SER A 230 7.44 17.96 0.31
CA SER A 230 7.47 17.06 1.46
C SER A 230 7.68 17.81 2.79
N GLU A 231 7.52 17.10 3.91
CA GLU A 231 7.89 17.54 5.26
C GLU A 231 7.29 18.89 5.66
N GLY A 232 5.98 19.08 5.44
CA GLY A 232 5.30 20.31 5.83
C GLY A 232 5.60 21.57 5.00
N LEU A 233 6.55 21.52 4.05
CA LEU A 233 6.94 22.70 3.28
C LEU A 233 5.80 23.22 2.39
N HIS A 234 5.00 22.32 1.81
CA HIS A 234 3.89 22.73 0.95
C HIS A 234 2.83 23.50 1.75
N GLN A 235 2.54 23.04 2.97
CA GLN A 235 1.65 23.67 3.93
C GLN A 235 2.17 25.05 4.36
N ALA A 236 3.49 25.17 4.56
CA ALA A 236 4.12 26.47 4.85
C ALA A 236 4.00 27.45 3.67
N ILE A 237 4.09 26.97 2.41
CA ILE A 237 3.86 27.80 1.22
C ILE A 237 2.38 28.18 1.08
N GLU A 238 1.45 27.25 1.31
CA GLU A 238 0.01 27.53 1.36
C GLU A 238 -0.29 28.64 2.38
N ALA A 239 0.27 28.53 3.60
CA ALA A 239 0.14 29.56 4.64
C ALA A 239 0.81 30.88 4.25
N LYS A 240 2.00 30.84 3.63
CA LYS A 240 2.71 32.02 3.10
C LYS A 240 1.85 32.78 2.08
N GLU A 241 1.09 32.10 1.25
CA GLU A 241 0.26 32.73 0.21
C GLU A 241 -1.18 33.04 0.67
N GLY A 242 -1.53 32.67 1.92
CA GLY A 242 -2.88 32.83 2.45
C GLY A 242 -3.90 31.86 1.84
N VAL A 243 -3.43 30.75 1.27
CA VAL A 243 -4.24 29.64 0.76
C VAL A 243 -4.66 28.74 1.93
N LYS A 244 -5.78 28.03 1.78
CA LYS A 244 -6.24 27.09 2.81
C LYS A 244 -5.22 25.96 2.97
N VAL A 245 -4.57 25.88 4.13
CA VAL A 245 -3.61 24.82 4.45
C VAL A 245 -4.33 23.48 4.53
N GLN A 246 -3.93 22.54 3.68
CA GLN A 246 -4.54 21.22 3.63
C GLN A 246 -3.92 20.28 4.68
N LYS A 247 -4.64 19.21 5.04
CA LYS A 247 -4.15 18.23 6.02
C LYS A 247 -2.91 17.51 5.49
N GLU A 248 -1.96 17.26 6.38
CA GLU A 248 -0.72 16.57 6.05
C GLU A 248 -0.87 15.08 6.31
N SER A 249 -0.81 14.24 5.26
CA SER A 249 -0.57 12.81 5.46
C SER A 249 0.93 12.58 5.59
N MET A 250 1.39 12.27 6.81
CA MET A 250 2.79 12.01 7.09
C MET A 250 3.12 10.53 6.87
N THR A 251 4.11 10.23 6.04
CA THR A 251 4.66 8.88 5.93
C THR A 251 5.55 8.59 7.13
N LEU A 252 5.18 7.61 7.94
CA LEU A 252 5.94 7.20 9.13
C LEU A 252 7.03 6.19 8.79
N ALA A 253 6.71 5.22 7.93
CA ALA A 253 7.64 4.18 7.52
C ALA A 253 7.29 3.67 6.12
N THR A 254 8.30 3.24 5.37
CA THR A 254 8.13 2.71 4.01
C THR A 254 9.15 1.61 3.72
N ILE A 255 8.72 0.57 2.99
CA ILE A 255 9.58 -0.47 2.43
C ILE A 255 8.98 -1.00 1.13
N THR A 256 9.81 -1.40 0.18
CA THR A 256 9.31 -2.09 -1.02
C THR A 256 9.20 -3.60 -0.75
N PHE A 257 8.28 -4.30 -1.44
CA PHE A 257 8.19 -5.75 -1.30
C PHE A 257 9.49 -6.45 -1.71
N GLN A 258 10.20 -5.94 -2.72
CA GLN A 258 11.53 -6.44 -3.11
C GLN A 258 12.47 -6.44 -1.91
N ASN A 259 12.59 -5.30 -1.22
CA ASN A 259 13.52 -5.16 -0.10
C ASN A 259 13.07 -6.01 1.09
N PHE A 260 11.78 -6.04 1.40
CA PHE A 260 11.27 -6.84 2.51
C PHE A 260 11.52 -8.33 2.31
N PHE A 261 11.15 -8.90 1.15
CA PHE A 261 11.31 -10.34 0.93
C PHE A 261 12.76 -10.79 0.76
N ARG A 262 13.66 -9.89 0.34
CA ARG A 262 15.11 -10.16 0.32
C ARG A 262 15.74 -10.28 1.70
N MET A 263 15.04 -9.89 2.76
CA MET A 263 15.52 -10.05 4.14
C MET A 263 15.38 -11.48 4.66
N TYR A 264 14.62 -12.35 3.98
CA TYR A 264 14.49 -13.74 4.40
C TYR A 264 15.76 -14.54 4.08
N ASP A 265 16.20 -15.39 5.02
CA ASP A 265 17.36 -16.28 4.82
C ASP A 265 17.14 -17.22 3.61
N LYS A 266 15.90 -17.66 3.42
CA LYS A 266 15.45 -18.44 2.29
C LYS A 266 14.13 -17.89 1.75
N LEU A 267 14.04 -17.83 0.42
CA LEU A 267 12.84 -17.40 -0.29
C LEU A 267 12.47 -18.47 -1.32
N ALA A 268 11.18 -18.73 -1.46
CA ALA A 268 10.62 -19.59 -2.51
C ALA A 268 9.26 -19.03 -2.94
N GLY A 269 8.79 -19.44 -4.10
CA GLY A 269 7.47 -19.08 -4.58
C GLY A 269 6.87 -20.12 -5.52
N MET A 270 5.56 -20.02 -5.73
CA MET A 270 4.80 -20.87 -6.63
C MET A 270 3.77 -20.04 -7.40
N THR A 271 3.56 -20.37 -8.67
CA THR A 271 2.55 -19.78 -9.56
C THR A 271 2.46 -20.62 -10.84
N GLY A 272 1.39 -20.44 -11.60
CA GLY A 272 1.25 -21.01 -12.95
C GLY A 272 2.03 -20.28 -14.04
N THR A 273 2.49 -19.04 -13.79
CA THR A 273 2.88 -18.08 -14.85
C THR A 273 4.30 -17.51 -14.72
N ALA A 274 5.19 -18.10 -13.91
CA ALA A 274 6.51 -17.52 -13.62
C ALA A 274 7.54 -17.59 -14.78
N LYS A 275 7.39 -18.48 -15.76
CA LYS A 275 8.49 -18.77 -16.72
C LYS A 275 8.78 -17.59 -17.65
N THR A 276 7.79 -16.75 -17.95
CA THR A 276 7.97 -15.54 -18.74
C THR A 276 8.74 -14.45 -17.98
N GLU A 277 8.64 -14.45 -16.65
CA GLU A 277 9.26 -13.46 -15.75
C GLU A 277 10.54 -13.99 -15.07
N GLU A 278 11.12 -15.08 -15.58
CA GLU A 278 12.29 -15.75 -14.96
C GLU A 278 13.49 -14.81 -14.76
N GLU A 279 13.76 -13.94 -15.74
CA GLU A 279 14.85 -12.98 -15.63
C GLU A 279 14.66 -11.99 -14.47
N GLU A 280 13.42 -11.60 -14.19
CA GLU A 280 13.10 -10.68 -13.10
C GLU A 280 13.30 -11.36 -11.75
N PHE A 281 12.79 -12.59 -11.60
CA PHE A 281 12.98 -13.39 -10.39
C PHE A 281 14.45 -13.65 -10.08
N GLN A 282 15.26 -13.99 -11.09
CA GLN A 282 16.68 -14.23 -10.89
C GLN A 282 17.43 -12.94 -10.55
N ARG A 283 17.15 -11.83 -11.24
CA ARG A 283 17.87 -10.56 -11.06
C ARG A 283 17.55 -9.88 -9.73
N ILE A 284 16.29 -9.89 -9.30
CA ILE A 284 15.83 -9.14 -8.13
C ILE A 284 15.90 -10.00 -6.87
N TYR A 285 15.50 -11.27 -6.96
CA TYR A 285 15.29 -12.15 -5.81
C TYR A 285 16.25 -13.34 -5.76
N ASN A 286 17.10 -13.53 -6.78
CA ASN A 286 17.98 -14.69 -6.91
C ASN A 286 17.19 -16.02 -6.83
N LEU A 287 16.04 -16.06 -7.51
CA LEU A 287 15.17 -17.22 -7.61
C LEU A 287 15.20 -17.81 -9.03
N ASP A 288 15.48 -19.10 -9.13
CA ASP A 288 15.39 -19.85 -10.39
C ASP A 288 13.95 -20.36 -10.61
N VAL A 289 13.49 -20.35 -11.87
CA VAL A 289 12.13 -20.80 -12.22
C VAL A 289 12.13 -22.20 -12.81
N ILE A 290 11.56 -23.14 -12.05
CA ILE A 290 11.42 -24.54 -12.46
C ILE A 290 9.98 -24.80 -12.93
N ALA A 291 9.83 -25.11 -14.21
CA ALA A 291 8.55 -25.54 -14.77
C ALA A 291 8.25 -26.99 -14.37
N VAL A 292 7.33 -27.17 -13.41
CA VAL A 292 6.89 -28.50 -12.96
C VAL A 292 5.90 -29.08 -13.99
N PRO A 293 6.09 -30.33 -14.46
CA PRO A 293 5.15 -30.97 -15.38
C PRO A 293 3.73 -31.06 -14.79
N THR A 294 2.72 -30.91 -15.62
CA THR A 294 1.32 -31.06 -15.20
C THR A 294 0.99 -32.52 -14.88
N TYR A 295 0.11 -32.75 -13.90
CA TYR A 295 -0.33 -34.10 -13.55
C TYR A 295 -1.03 -34.83 -14.71
N ARG A 296 -1.77 -34.08 -15.54
CA ARG A 296 -2.42 -34.57 -16.75
C ARG A 296 -1.96 -33.77 -17.97
N PRO A 297 -1.94 -34.37 -19.17
CA PRO A 297 -1.72 -33.63 -20.41
C PRO A 297 -2.70 -32.47 -20.54
N VAL A 298 -2.21 -31.29 -20.93
CA VAL A 298 -3.04 -30.12 -21.20
C VAL A 298 -3.70 -30.31 -22.56
N ILE A 299 -5.04 -30.40 -22.57
CA ILE A 299 -5.86 -30.55 -23.79
C ILE A 299 -6.72 -29.30 -24.06
N ARG A 300 -6.47 -28.20 -23.35
CA ARG A 300 -7.16 -26.93 -23.58
C ARG A 300 -6.75 -26.38 -24.95
N GLU A 301 -7.73 -26.02 -25.77
CA GLU A 301 -7.49 -25.39 -27.06
C GLU A 301 -7.39 -23.87 -26.88
N ASP A 302 -6.17 -23.35 -26.98
CA ASP A 302 -5.90 -21.90 -26.97
C ASP A 302 -6.06 -21.35 -28.40
N LEU A 303 -7.20 -20.70 -28.65
CA LEU A 303 -7.53 -20.10 -29.95
C LEU A 303 -6.69 -18.82 -30.21
N PRO A 304 -6.40 -18.48 -31.48
CA PRO A 304 -5.65 -17.26 -31.81
C PRO A 304 -6.45 -15.99 -31.49
N ASP A 305 -5.72 -14.90 -31.23
CA ASP A 305 -6.32 -13.61 -30.91
C ASP A 305 -7.15 -13.03 -32.07
N TYR A 306 -8.32 -12.48 -31.72
CA TYR A 306 -9.15 -11.70 -32.64
C TYR A 306 -8.94 -10.19 -32.42
N VAL A 307 -8.40 -9.51 -33.43
CA VAL A 307 -8.13 -8.06 -33.39
C VAL A 307 -9.21 -7.30 -34.13
N TYR A 308 -9.84 -6.34 -33.44
CA TYR A 308 -10.94 -5.53 -33.98
C TYR A 308 -10.52 -4.07 -34.15
N ARG A 309 -11.07 -3.41 -35.17
CA ARG A 309 -10.76 -2.00 -35.48
C ARG A 309 -11.27 -1.02 -34.41
N THR A 310 -12.40 -1.32 -33.77
CA THR A 310 -13.00 -0.44 -32.76
C THR A 310 -13.43 -1.22 -31.52
N PRO A 311 -13.46 -0.59 -30.33
CA PRO A 311 -13.95 -1.22 -29.11
C PRO A 311 -15.39 -1.75 -29.25
N GLU A 312 -16.27 -1.02 -29.94
CA GLU A 312 -17.67 -1.42 -30.12
C GLU A 312 -17.79 -2.70 -30.93
N SER A 313 -16.99 -2.84 -31.99
CA SER A 313 -16.95 -4.06 -32.81
C SER A 313 -16.40 -5.25 -32.02
N LYS A 314 -15.37 -5.03 -31.19
CA LYS A 314 -14.83 -6.02 -30.25
C LYS A 314 -15.90 -6.52 -29.28
N PHE A 315 -16.52 -5.61 -28.52
CA PHE A 315 -17.50 -5.98 -27.50
C PHE A 315 -18.74 -6.63 -28.11
N LYS A 316 -19.19 -6.17 -29.26
CA LYS A 316 -20.29 -6.84 -29.97
C LYS A 316 -19.93 -8.30 -30.30
N ALA A 317 -18.74 -8.54 -30.83
CA ALA A 317 -18.30 -9.89 -31.17
C ALA A 317 -18.14 -10.79 -29.93
N VAL A 318 -17.56 -10.27 -28.84
CA VAL A 318 -17.47 -10.99 -27.56
C VAL A 318 -18.85 -11.39 -27.05
N ILE A 319 -19.82 -10.48 -27.09
CA ILE A 319 -21.19 -10.77 -26.66
C ILE A 319 -21.86 -11.81 -27.56
N ASP A 320 -21.68 -11.71 -28.88
CA ASP A 320 -22.22 -12.69 -29.81
C ASP A 320 -21.62 -14.09 -29.56
N ASP A 321 -20.33 -14.19 -29.23
CA ASP A 321 -19.67 -15.46 -28.87
C ASP A 321 -20.19 -16.05 -27.55
N ILE A 322 -20.35 -15.22 -26.51
CA ILE A 322 -20.96 -15.62 -25.23
C ILE A 322 -22.39 -16.15 -25.46
N VAL A 323 -23.18 -15.50 -26.31
CA VAL A 323 -24.55 -15.94 -26.62
C VAL A 323 -24.53 -17.31 -27.31
N GLU A 324 -23.60 -17.57 -28.22
CA GLU A 324 -23.48 -18.87 -28.89
C GLU A 324 -22.99 -19.97 -27.93
N ALA A 325 -22.04 -19.68 -27.03
CA ALA A 325 -21.61 -20.60 -25.99
C ALA A 325 -22.75 -20.92 -25.00
N HIS A 326 -23.49 -19.90 -24.56
CA HIS A 326 -24.63 -20.06 -23.66
C HIS A 326 -25.75 -20.91 -24.28
N LYS A 327 -26.04 -20.74 -25.58
CA LYS A 327 -26.99 -21.62 -26.30
C LYS A 327 -26.58 -23.10 -26.28
N LYS A 328 -25.29 -23.38 -26.23
CA LYS A 328 -24.72 -24.73 -26.12
C LYS A 328 -24.59 -25.21 -24.67
N GLN A 329 -25.02 -24.41 -23.70
CA GLN A 329 -24.82 -24.65 -22.27
C GLN A 329 -23.34 -24.80 -21.87
N GLN A 330 -22.45 -24.17 -22.63
CA GLN A 330 -21.03 -24.15 -22.30
C GLN A 330 -20.77 -23.02 -21.28
N PRO A 331 -20.14 -23.30 -20.13
CA PRO A 331 -19.76 -22.28 -19.16
C PRO A 331 -18.76 -21.29 -19.77
N VAL A 332 -18.88 -20.02 -19.42
CA VAL A 332 -18.01 -18.96 -19.91
C VAL A 332 -17.52 -18.09 -18.76
N LEU A 333 -16.21 -17.92 -18.67
CA LEU A 333 -15.56 -16.97 -17.77
C LEU A 333 -14.95 -15.85 -18.60
N VAL A 334 -15.33 -14.60 -18.33
CA VAL A 334 -14.87 -13.42 -19.06
C VAL A 334 -13.98 -12.58 -18.15
N GLY A 335 -12.71 -12.42 -18.53
CA GLY A 335 -11.76 -11.53 -17.86
C GLY A 335 -11.84 -10.09 -18.39
N THR A 336 -11.86 -9.11 -17.48
CA THR A 336 -11.81 -7.68 -17.81
C THR A 336 -10.82 -6.96 -16.92
N VAL A 337 -10.16 -5.92 -17.43
CA VAL A 337 -9.11 -5.16 -16.70
C VAL A 337 -9.71 -4.10 -15.76
N ALA A 338 -10.91 -3.59 -16.05
CA ALA A 338 -11.52 -2.48 -15.32
C ALA A 338 -13.00 -2.74 -15.02
N ILE A 339 -13.47 -2.28 -13.84
CA ILE A 339 -14.84 -2.47 -13.36
C ILE A 339 -15.86 -1.85 -14.34
N GLU A 340 -15.54 -0.69 -14.91
CA GLU A 340 -16.39 -0.02 -15.89
C GLU A 340 -16.60 -0.87 -17.14
N THR A 341 -15.59 -1.66 -17.51
CA THR A 341 -15.68 -2.60 -18.63
C THR A 341 -16.55 -3.80 -18.27
N SER A 342 -16.42 -4.33 -17.05
CA SER A 342 -17.29 -5.40 -16.55
C SER A 342 -18.75 -4.97 -16.55
N GLU A 343 -19.04 -3.76 -16.08
CA GLU A 343 -20.39 -3.18 -16.07
C GLU A 343 -20.93 -2.96 -17.49
N LEU A 344 -20.10 -2.49 -18.42
CA LEU A 344 -20.47 -2.37 -19.83
C LEU A 344 -20.87 -3.72 -20.44
N VAL A 345 -20.04 -4.75 -20.25
CA VAL A 345 -20.30 -6.12 -20.75
C VAL A 345 -21.58 -6.67 -20.13
N SER A 346 -21.76 -6.51 -18.81
CA SER A 346 -22.98 -6.89 -18.09
C SER A 346 -24.24 -6.24 -18.70
N GLN A 347 -24.22 -4.92 -18.93
CA GLN A 347 -25.35 -4.24 -19.56
C GLN A 347 -25.66 -4.78 -20.96
N MET A 348 -24.63 -5.11 -21.74
CA MET A 348 -24.81 -5.70 -23.06
C MET A 348 -25.40 -7.11 -22.98
N LEU A 349 -24.97 -7.94 -22.03
CA LEU A 349 -25.54 -9.28 -21.78
C LEU A 349 -27.00 -9.20 -21.30
N LYS A 350 -27.33 -8.28 -20.39
CA LYS A 350 -28.72 -8.07 -19.92
C LYS A 350 -29.65 -7.71 -21.08
N ARG A 351 -29.20 -6.87 -22.02
CA ARG A 351 -29.98 -6.53 -23.23
C ARG A 351 -30.22 -7.73 -24.15
N ARG A 352 -29.36 -8.75 -24.09
CA ARG A 352 -29.51 -10.02 -24.81
C ARG A 352 -30.27 -11.09 -24.00
N GLY A 353 -30.67 -10.79 -22.76
CA GLY A 353 -31.38 -11.72 -21.89
C GLY A 353 -30.52 -12.87 -21.38
N ILE A 354 -29.21 -12.66 -21.23
CA ILE A 354 -28.28 -13.66 -20.69
C ILE A 354 -28.07 -13.41 -19.20
N ASP A 355 -28.40 -14.42 -18.38
CA ASP A 355 -28.11 -14.41 -16.95
C ASP A 355 -26.60 -14.59 -16.71
N HIS A 356 -26.05 -13.81 -15.79
CA HIS A 356 -24.62 -13.81 -15.48
C HIS A 356 -24.37 -13.19 -14.10
N GLU A 357 -23.21 -13.50 -13.55
CA GLU A 357 -22.69 -12.91 -12.31
C GLU A 357 -21.50 -11.99 -12.61
N ILE A 358 -21.32 -10.95 -11.78
CA ILE A 358 -20.18 -10.02 -11.88
C ILE A 358 -19.34 -10.15 -10.63
N LEU A 359 -18.03 -10.30 -10.83
CA LEU A 359 -17.03 -10.43 -9.77
C LEU A 359 -16.05 -9.27 -9.92
N ASN A 360 -15.98 -8.40 -8.91
CA ASN A 360 -15.21 -7.16 -8.96
C ASN A 360 -14.03 -7.17 -7.99
N ALA A 361 -13.61 -8.34 -7.50
CA ALA A 361 -12.55 -8.53 -6.51
C ALA A 361 -12.75 -7.72 -5.21
N LYS A 362 -14.02 -7.45 -4.83
CA LYS A 362 -14.36 -6.70 -3.61
C LYS A 362 -14.71 -7.61 -2.44
N ASN A 363 -15.29 -8.78 -2.72
CA ASN A 363 -15.68 -9.72 -1.68
C ASN A 363 -15.18 -11.13 -2.04
N HIS A 364 -13.93 -11.40 -1.69
CA HIS A 364 -13.25 -12.64 -2.06
C HIS A 364 -14.01 -13.90 -1.62
N GLU A 365 -14.62 -13.91 -0.43
CA GLU A 365 -15.35 -15.08 0.11
C GLU A 365 -16.64 -15.38 -0.69
N ARG A 366 -17.42 -14.34 -1.01
CA ARG A 366 -18.61 -14.48 -1.86
C ARG A 366 -18.22 -14.86 -3.30
N GLU A 367 -17.22 -14.18 -3.84
CA GLU A 367 -16.78 -14.38 -5.23
C GLU A 367 -16.20 -15.80 -5.43
N ALA A 368 -15.48 -16.34 -4.45
CA ALA A 368 -15.00 -17.72 -4.46
C ALA A 368 -16.15 -18.74 -4.56
N THR A 369 -17.27 -18.48 -3.88
CA THR A 369 -18.45 -19.37 -3.94
C THR A 369 -19.09 -19.37 -5.32
N ILE A 370 -19.10 -18.21 -6.00
CA ILE A 370 -19.63 -18.07 -7.36
C ILE A 370 -18.68 -18.73 -8.37
N ILE A 371 -17.37 -18.48 -8.26
CA ILE A 371 -16.35 -19.10 -9.13
C ILE A 371 -16.35 -20.63 -9.02
N ALA A 372 -16.58 -21.19 -7.83
CA ALA A 372 -16.69 -22.63 -7.63
C ALA A 372 -17.85 -23.26 -8.44
N GLN A 373 -18.82 -22.47 -8.87
CA GLN A 373 -19.97 -22.88 -9.70
C GLN A 373 -19.87 -22.41 -11.15
N ALA A 374 -18.70 -21.90 -11.58
CA ALA A 374 -18.54 -21.29 -12.91
C ALA A 374 -18.36 -22.29 -14.05
N GLY A 375 -18.05 -23.56 -13.75
CA GLY A 375 -17.97 -24.66 -14.72
C GLY A 375 -19.21 -25.56 -14.66
#